data_AF-D6E9N6-F1
#
_entry.id   AF-D6E9N6-F1
#
_cell.length_a   1.000
_cell.length_b   1.000
_cell.length_c   1.000
_cell.angle_alpha   90.00
_cell.angle_beta   90.00
_cell.angle_gamma   90.00
#
_symmetry.space_group_name_H-M   'P 1'
#
loop_
_entity.id
_entity.type
_entity.pdbx_description
1 polymer ?
#
loop_
_entity_poly.entity_id
_entity_poly.type
_entity_poly.pdbx_seq_one_letter_code
_entity_poly.pdbx_strand_id
1 'polypeptide(L)'
;MLSTKEAATRLGVSEPRVRAMLNKHVLEGTKIGRTWAVSEQSVENRMHTRPSAGRPRKDSSTAPAAPSYDIEAARRLYRECRATLSGTFNSAFLDQAESKEEEDFYVAVSTFFLQKRQQELIEQGVF
;
A
#
# COMPACT_ATOMS: atom_id res chain seq x y z
N MET A 1 28.89 2.04 1.64
CA MET A 1 28.53 2.42 0.26
C MET A 1 29.62 1.87 -0.67
N LEU A 2 29.22 1.12 -1.70
CA LEU A 2 30.12 0.43 -2.62
C LEU A 2 30.17 1.16 -3.98
N SER A 3 31.28 1.04 -4.69
CA SER A 3 31.33 1.42 -6.10
C SER A 3 30.58 0.42 -6.97
N THR A 4 30.19 0.83 -8.19
CA THR A 4 29.57 -0.10 -9.17
C THR A 4 30.45 -1.29 -9.50
N LYS A 5 31.78 -1.11 -9.46
CA LYS A 5 32.76 -2.16 -9.72
C LYS A 5 32.79 -3.20 -8.61
N GLU A 6 32.78 -2.77 -7.35
CA GLU A 6 32.73 -3.68 -6.20
C GLU A 6 31.41 -4.43 -6.11
N ALA A 7 30.29 -3.74 -6.35
CA ALA A 7 28.97 -4.36 -6.40
C ALA A 7 28.88 -5.41 -7.52
N ALA A 8 29.48 -5.14 -8.68
CA ALA A 8 29.55 -6.08 -9.81
C ALA A 8 30.31 -7.36 -9.43
N THR A 9 31.48 -7.22 -8.78
CA THR A 9 32.28 -8.36 -8.30
C THR A 9 31.52 -9.19 -7.25
N ARG A 10 30.87 -8.53 -6.27
CA ARG A 10 30.11 -9.24 -5.22
C ARG A 10 28.89 -10.00 -5.76
N LEU A 11 28.19 -9.41 -6.73
CA LEU A 11 27.01 -10.02 -7.35
C LEU A 11 27.33 -10.99 -8.50
N GLY A 12 28.58 -11.06 -8.96
CA GLY A 12 28.98 -11.87 -10.10
C GLY A 12 28.36 -11.42 -11.43
N VAL A 13 28.11 -10.12 -11.61
CA VAL A 13 27.50 -9.53 -12.82
C VAL A 13 28.37 -8.41 -13.38
N SER A 14 28.11 -7.96 -14.61
CA SER A 14 28.84 -6.85 -15.22
C SER A 14 28.41 -5.48 -14.67
N GLU A 15 29.31 -4.49 -14.66
CA GLU A 15 29.00 -3.12 -14.21
C GLU A 15 27.80 -2.46 -14.93
N PRO A 16 27.62 -2.62 -16.27
CA PRO A 16 26.42 -2.11 -16.94
C PRO A 16 25.14 -2.75 -16.42
N ARG A 17 25.21 -4.03 -16.01
CA ARG A 17 24.06 -4.73 -15.42
C ARG A 17 23.75 -4.22 -14.00
N VAL A 18 24.76 -3.85 -13.22
CA VAL A 18 24.56 -3.13 -11.93
C VAL A 18 23.90 -1.78 -12.18
N ARG A 19 24.35 -1.00 -13.18
CA ARG A 19 23.71 0.27 -13.55
C ARG A 19 22.26 0.09 -13.99
N ALA A 20 21.97 -0.97 -14.76
CA ALA A 20 20.61 -1.31 -15.13
C ALA A 20 19.74 -1.70 -13.92
N MET A 21 20.31 -2.36 -12.91
CA MET A 21 19.61 -2.68 -11.66
C MET A 21 19.31 -1.41 -10.84
N LEU A 22 20.26 -0.47 -10.76
CA LEU A 22 20.07 0.82 -10.10
C LEU A 22 18.98 1.65 -10.81
N ASN A 23 19.01 1.74 -12.13
CA ASN A 23 17.99 2.43 -12.92
C ASN A 23 16.59 1.79 -12.79
N LYS A 24 16.52 0.48 -12.52
CA LYS A 24 15.27 -0.24 -12.29
C LYS A 24 14.85 -0.29 -10.83
N HIS A 25 15.56 0.42 -9.94
CA HIS A 25 15.36 0.38 -8.48
C HIS A 25 15.41 -1.03 -7.88
N VAL A 26 16.10 -1.95 -8.58
CA VAL A 26 16.33 -3.33 -8.14
C VAL A 26 17.49 -3.41 -7.15
N LEU A 27 18.40 -2.44 -7.24
CA LEU A 27 19.41 -2.15 -6.23
C LEU A 27 19.24 -0.71 -5.80
N GLU A 28 19.45 -0.46 -4.51
CA GLU A 28 19.48 0.89 -3.98
C GLU A 28 20.86 1.50 -4.20
N GLY A 29 20.87 2.75 -4.65
CA GLY A 29 22.09 3.51 -4.80
C GLY A 29 21.82 4.95 -5.21
N THR A 30 22.80 5.79 -4.96
CA THR A 30 22.74 7.22 -5.24
C THR A 30 23.71 7.56 -6.36
N LYS A 31 23.25 8.38 -7.30
CA LYS A 31 24.11 8.91 -8.35
C LYS A 31 24.93 10.07 -7.79
N ILE A 32 26.26 9.92 -7.80
CA ILE A 32 27.21 10.94 -7.36
C ILE A 32 27.97 11.42 -8.59
N GLY A 33 27.51 12.52 -9.18
CA GLY A 33 28.07 13.08 -10.42
C GLY A 33 27.97 12.12 -11.61
N ARG A 34 29.12 11.66 -12.12
CA ARG A 34 29.20 10.70 -13.24
C ARG A 34 29.23 9.24 -12.78
N THR A 35 29.29 9.01 -11.47
CA THR A 35 29.47 7.69 -10.86
C THR A 35 28.24 7.31 -10.04
N TRP A 36 28.09 6.02 -9.75
CA TRP A 36 27.02 5.49 -8.92
C TRP A 36 27.63 4.90 -7.65
N ALA A 37 27.08 5.29 -6.49
CA ALA A 37 27.33 4.66 -5.21
C ALA A 37 26.18 3.68 -4.93
N VAL A 38 26.51 2.43 -4.64
CA VAL A 38 25.55 1.34 -4.40
C VAL A 38 25.46 1.07 -2.90
N SER A 39 24.25 0.89 -2.38
CA SER A 39 24.02 0.47 -1.00
C SER A 39 24.53 -0.95 -0.79
N GLU A 40 25.35 -1.13 0.24
CA GLU A 40 25.92 -2.44 0.60
C GLU A 40 24.84 -3.41 1.06
N GLN A 41 23.89 -2.94 1.87
CA GLN A 41 22.75 -3.73 2.34
C GLN A 41 21.89 -4.25 1.18
N SER A 42 21.69 -3.42 0.15
CA SER A 42 20.91 -3.81 -1.03
C SER A 42 21.61 -4.89 -1.85
N VAL A 43 22.95 -4.83 -1.94
CA VAL A 43 23.78 -5.85 -2.59
C VAL A 43 23.71 -7.18 -1.83
N GLU A 44 23.87 -7.14 -0.51
CA GLU A 44 23.79 -8.33 0.36
C GLU A 44 22.42 -8.99 0.29
N ASN A 45 21.35 -8.21 0.44
CA ASN A 45 19.98 -8.71 0.29
C ASN A 45 19.80 -9.43 -1.05
N ARG A 46 20.34 -8.88 -2.14
CA ARG A 46 20.25 -9.50 -3.46
C ARG A 46 21.10 -10.76 -3.61
N MET A 47 22.24 -10.84 -2.93
CA MET A 47 23.06 -12.06 -2.86
C MET A 47 22.33 -13.18 -2.12
N HIS A 48 21.57 -12.85 -1.07
CA HIS A 48 20.78 -13.81 -0.31
C HIS A 48 19.52 -14.27 -1.07
N THR A 49 18.83 -13.36 -1.74
CA THR A 49 17.58 -13.65 -2.48
C THR A 49 17.84 -14.25 -3.87
N ARG A 50 18.96 -14.99 -4.06
CA ARG A 50 19.46 -15.50 -5.35
C ARG A 50 18.32 -15.81 -6.35
N PRO A 51 18.06 -14.94 -7.35
CA PRO A 51 17.03 -15.26 -8.33
C PRO A 51 17.48 -16.48 -9.11
N SER A 52 16.64 -17.53 -9.11
CA SER A 52 16.93 -18.80 -9.77
C SER A 52 17.41 -18.58 -11.20
N ALA A 53 18.55 -19.18 -11.55
CA ALA A 53 19.11 -19.12 -12.89
C ALA A 53 18.18 -19.86 -13.85
N GLY A 54 17.36 -19.10 -14.56
CA GLY A 54 16.42 -19.62 -15.54
C GLY A 54 15.83 -18.49 -16.37
N ARG A 55 15.49 -18.80 -17.62
CA ARG A 55 14.77 -17.94 -18.56
C ARG A 55 13.62 -17.23 -17.81
N PRO A 56 13.47 -15.89 -17.91
CA PRO A 56 12.34 -15.21 -17.28
C PRO A 56 11.08 -15.87 -17.81
N ARG A 57 10.27 -16.46 -16.91
CA ARG A 57 8.91 -16.83 -17.29
C ARG A 57 8.26 -15.56 -17.80
N LYS A 58 7.71 -15.62 -19.01
CA LYS A 58 6.86 -14.60 -19.59
C LYS A 58 5.52 -14.63 -18.85
N ASP A 59 5.55 -14.47 -17.54
CA ASP A 59 4.39 -14.24 -16.73
C ASP A 59 4.47 -12.78 -16.34
N SER A 60 3.68 -12.01 -17.09
CA SER A 60 3.00 -10.80 -16.67
C SER A 60 3.84 -9.83 -15.83
N SER A 61 4.20 -8.73 -16.49
CA SER A 61 3.94 -7.38 -15.98
C SER A 61 3.91 -7.27 -14.46
N THR A 62 4.94 -6.62 -13.94
CA THR A 62 4.81 -5.75 -12.77
C THR A 62 3.69 -4.73 -13.03
N ALA A 63 2.44 -5.17 -12.94
CA ALA A 63 1.43 -4.31 -12.38
C ALA A 63 1.93 -3.98 -10.97
N PRO A 64 1.81 -2.73 -10.49
CA PRO A 64 1.92 -2.51 -9.05
C PRO A 64 1.02 -3.58 -8.41
N ALA A 65 1.58 -4.39 -7.51
CA ALA A 65 0.79 -5.38 -6.78
C ALA A 65 -0.47 -4.65 -6.37
N ALA A 66 -1.63 -5.10 -6.89
CA ALA A 66 -2.90 -4.45 -6.60
C ALA A 66 -2.88 -4.21 -5.09
N PRO A 67 -3.13 -2.97 -4.61
CA PRO A 67 -3.08 -2.68 -3.19
C PRO A 67 -3.80 -3.84 -2.51
N SER A 68 -3.07 -4.64 -1.73
CA SER A 68 -3.65 -5.80 -1.09
C SER A 68 -4.53 -5.19 -0.01
N TYR A 69 -5.76 -4.88 -0.39
CA TYR A 69 -6.74 -4.35 0.53
C TYR A 69 -6.87 -5.40 1.60
N ASP A 70 -6.51 -5.04 2.82
CA ASP A 70 -6.75 -5.91 3.96
C ASP A 70 -8.28 -5.92 4.17
N ILE A 71 -8.93 -6.89 3.53
CA ILE A 71 -10.37 -7.09 3.59
C ILE A 71 -10.81 -7.32 5.03
N GLU A 72 -9.96 -7.92 5.88
CA GLU A 72 -10.27 -8.13 7.29
C GLU A 72 -10.22 -6.82 8.06
N ALA A 73 -9.23 -5.96 7.82
CA ALA A 73 -9.20 -4.61 8.37
C ALA A 73 -10.41 -3.78 7.93
N ALA A 74 -10.76 -3.80 6.65
CA ALA A 74 -11.93 -3.08 6.13
C ALA A 74 -13.24 -3.59 6.76
N ARG A 75 -13.39 -4.92 6.92
CA ARG A 75 -14.55 -5.53 7.61
C ARG A 75 -14.63 -5.12 9.07
N ARG A 76 -13.49 -5.01 9.76
CA ARG A 76 -13.41 -4.58 11.15
C ARG A 76 -13.88 -3.12 11.31
N LEU A 77 -13.31 -2.22 10.50
CA LEU A 77 -13.72 -0.82 10.46
C LEU A 77 -15.21 -0.67 10.20
N TYR A 78 -15.75 -1.40 9.22
CA TYR A 78 -17.19 -1.38 8.94
C TYR A 78 -18.04 -1.79 10.17
N ARG A 79 -17.64 -2.84 10.88
CA ARG A 79 -18.38 -3.31 12.07
C ARG A 79 -18.33 -2.29 13.21
N GLU A 80 -17.17 -1.67 13.43
CA GLU A 80 -16.99 -0.62 14.43
C GLU A 80 -17.83 0.62 14.08
N CYS A 81 -17.75 1.11 12.84
CA CYS A 81 -18.58 2.22 12.37
C CYS A 81 -20.08 1.91 12.51
N ARG A 82 -20.51 0.69 12.16
CA ARG A 82 -21.91 0.28 12.30
C ARG A 82 -22.35 0.26 13.76
N ALA A 83 -21.52 -0.25 14.68
CA ALA A 83 -21.85 -0.31 16.09
C ALA A 83 -21.97 1.08 16.72
N THR A 84 -21.08 2.01 16.36
CA THR A 84 -20.99 3.34 16.97
C THR A 84 -21.88 4.38 16.30
N LEU A 85 -22.07 4.33 14.97
CA LEU A 85 -22.70 5.43 14.22
C LEU A 85 -24.13 5.11 13.74
N SER A 86 -24.59 3.86 13.82
CA SER A 86 -25.92 3.49 13.26
C SER A 86 -27.12 3.93 14.10
N GLY A 87 -26.93 4.42 15.33
CA GLY A 87 -28.04 4.74 16.24
C GLY A 87 -27.84 5.89 17.22
N THR A 88 -26.62 6.38 17.43
CA THR A 88 -26.29 7.39 18.44
C THR A 88 -25.80 8.70 17.81
N PHE A 89 -26.43 9.12 16.72
CA PHE A 89 -26.09 10.35 16.04
C PHE A 89 -26.95 11.52 16.56
N ASN A 90 -26.34 12.46 17.27
CA ASN A 90 -26.99 13.69 17.75
C ASN A 90 -26.06 14.91 17.58
N SER A 91 -26.58 16.12 17.75
CA SER A 91 -25.79 17.34 17.61
C SER A 91 -24.60 17.39 18.59
N ALA A 92 -24.79 16.94 19.83
CA ALA A 92 -23.74 16.90 20.84
C ALA A 92 -22.57 15.94 20.51
N PHE A 93 -22.82 14.94 19.66
CA PHE A 93 -21.80 14.03 19.14
C PHE A 93 -20.99 14.71 18.03
N LEU A 94 -21.64 15.50 17.17
CA LEU A 94 -20.95 16.27 16.12
C LEU A 94 -20.09 17.39 16.68
N ASP A 95 -20.53 18.04 17.76
CA ASP A 95 -19.77 19.09 18.44
C ASP A 95 -18.45 18.59 19.07
N GLN A 96 -18.29 17.27 19.20
CA GLN A 96 -17.06 16.63 19.69
C GLN A 96 -16.06 16.28 18.60
N ALA A 97 -16.39 16.51 17.32
CA ALA A 97 -15.46 16.26 16.22
C ALA A 97 -14.24 17.19 16.33
N GLU A 98 -13.04 16.64 16.13
CA GLU A 98 -11.79 17.40 16.19
C GLU A 98 -11.63 18.30 14.96
N SER A 99 -12.31 17.97 13.87
CA SER A 99 -12.22 18.70 12.60
C SER A 99 -13.52 18.68 11.81
N LYS A 100 -13.62 19.61 10.85
CA LYS A 100 -14.75 19.66 9.92
C LYS A 100 -14.82 18.43 9.02
N GLU A 101 -13.67 17.88 8.63
CA GLU A 101 -13.58 16.65 7.83
C GLU A 101 -14.15 15.45 8.61
N GLU A 102 -13.86 15.36 9.90
CA GLU A 102 -14.34 14.28 10.76
C GLU A 102 -15.86 14.39 11.00
N GLU A 103 -16.38 15.62 11.18
CA GLU A 103 -17.82 15.88 11.26
C GLU A 103 -18.54 15.41 9.99
N ASP A 104 -18.02 15.80 8.82
CA ASP A 104 -18.59 15.43 7.52
C ASP A 104 -18.53 13.91 7.28
N PHE A 105 -17.47 13.25 7.75
CA PHE A 105 -17.37 11.79 7.75
C PHE A 105 -18.47 11.14 8.60
N TYR A 106 -18.68 11.63 9.83
CA TYR A 106 -19.74 11.11 10.71
C TYR A 106 -21.13 11.28 10.10
N VAL A 107 -21.42 12.44 9.49
CA VAL A 107 -22.67 12.69 8.78
C VAL A 107 -22.85 11.69 7.64
N ALA A 108 -21.83 11.50 6.81
CA ALA A 108 -21.89 10.63 5.65
C ALA A 108 -22.13 9.16 6.02
N VAL A 109 -21.37 8.64 6.98
CA VAL A 109 -21.47 7.23 7.42
C VAL A 109 -22.81 6.96 8.11
N SER A 110 -23.28 7.88 8.95
CA SER A 110 -24.57 7.74 9.65
C SER A 110 -25.73 7.78 8.66
N THR A 111 -25.69 8.69 7.68
CA THR A 111 -26.71 8.79 6.62
C THR A 111 -26.77 7.51 5.79
N PHE A 112 -25.62 6.91 5.47
CA PHE A 112 -25.56 5.63 4.76
C PHE A 112 -26.32 4.53 5.51
N PHE A 113 -26.10 4.39 6.82
CA PHE A 113 -26.80 3.37 7.61
C PHE A 113 -28.29 3.65 7.76
N LEU A 114 -28.69 4.93 7.89
CA LEU A 114 -30.09 5.32 7.94
C LEU A 114 -30.82 4.95 6.65
N GLN A 115 -30.23 5.29 5.49
CA GLN A 115 -30.79 4.96 4.18
C GLN A 115 -30.90 3.44 3.98
N LYS A 116 -29.90 2.67 4.40
CA LYS A 116 -29.94 1.21 4.31
C LYS A 116 -31.07 0.60 5.14
N ARG A 117 -31.26 1.10 6.36
CA ARG A 117 -32.37 0.67 7.20
C ARG A 117 -33.74 1.03 6.62
N GLN A 118 -33.86 2.21 6.01
CA GLN A 118 -35.09 2.61 5.30
C GLN A 118 -35.39 1.67 4.12
N GLN A 119 -34.37 1.31 3.33
CA GLN A 119 -34.52 0.33 2.23
C GLN A 119 -34.99 -1.04 2.75
N GLU A 120 -34.37 -1.55 3.81
CA GLU A 120 -34.77 -2.82 4.43
C GLU A 120 -36.23 -2.80 4.91
N LEU A 121 -36.69 -1.68 5.46
CA LEU A 121 -38.09 -1.52 5.92
C LEU A 121 -39.09 -1.48 4.76
N ILE A 122 -38.72 -0.85 3.63
CA ILE A 122 -39.54 -0.84 2.41
C ILE A 122 -39.61 -2.26 1.82
N GLU A 123 -38.49 -2.98 1.75
CA GLU A 123 -38.46 -4.38 1.29
C GLU A 123 -39.30 -5.31 2.18
N GLN A 124 -39.37 -5.01 3.48
CA GLN A 124 -40.21 -5.73 4.44
C GLN A 124 -41.70 -5.35 4.36
N GLY A 125 -42.08 -4.42 3.47
CA GLY A 125 -43.47 -4.01 3.26
C GLY A 125 -44.08 -3.21 4.42
N VAL A 126 -43.23 -2.60 5.26
CA VAL A 126 -43.66 -1.75 6.38
C VAL A 126 -43.98 -0.32 5.90
N PHE A 127 -43.65 0.01 4.65
CA PHE A 127 -43.94 1.28 3.96
C PHE A 127 -44.35 1.04 2.51
#